data_AF-A0A7U9RRC4-F1
#
_entry.id   AF-A0A7U9RRC4-F1
#
_cell.length_a   1.000
_cell.length_b   1.000
_cell.length_c   1.000
_cell.angle_alpha   90.00
_cell.angle_beta   90.00
_cell.angle_gamma   90.00
#
_symmetry.space_group_name_H-M   'P 1'
#
loop_
_entity.id
_entity.type
_entity.pdbx_description
1 polymer ?
#
loop_
_entity_poly.entity_id
_entity_poly.type
_entity_poly.pdbx_seq_one_letter_code
_entity_poly.pdbx_strand_id
1 'polypeptide(L)'
;MNENKAGLGYQDFEEVRTQHIFYIDKTDFIREWWEYADKVILITRPRRFGKTLNMNMTECFSQKSTQTGAICLKACRKSQTCI
;
A
#
# COMPACT_ATOMS: atom_id res chain seq x y z
N MET A 1 2.76 5.04 26.20
CA MET A 1 1.84 4.15 25.48
C MET A 1 1.71 4.69 24.07
N ASN A 2 2.44 4.12 23.10
CA ASN A 2 2.29 4.52 21.71
C ASN A 2 1.01 3.86 21.21
N GLU A 3 -0.08 4.61 21.26
CA GLU A 3 -1.34 4.19 20.67
C GLU A 3 -1.09 4.09 19.16
N ASN A 4 -0.85 2.88 18.68
CA ASN A 4 -0.79 2.58 17.25
C ASN A 4 -2.21 2.81 16.71
N LYS A 5 -2.53 4.08 16.41
CA LYS A 5 -3.80 4.46 15.82
C LYS A 5 -3.92 3.72 14.50
N ALA A 6 -4.91 2.82 14.43
CA ALA A 6 -5.24 2.15 13.20
C ALA A 6 -5.64 3.23 12.17
N GLY A 7 -4.95 3.25 11.03
CA GLY A 7 -5.16 4.20 9.95
C GLY A 7 -6.49 4.00 9.22
N LEU A 8 -7.60 4.18 9.93
CA LEU A 8 -8.94 4.06 9.39
C LEU A 8 -9.30 5.32 8.62
N GLY A 9 -9.37 5.21 7.30
CA GLY A 9 -9.84 6.30 6.43
C GLY A 9 -8.73 7.09 5.73
N TYR A 10 -7.47 6.77 5.99
CA TYR A 10 -6.36 7.32 5.19
C TYR A 10 -6.44 6.77 3.76
N GLN A 11 -6.27 7.69 2.81
CA GLN A 11 -6.30 7.39 1.38
C GLN A 11 -4.94 7.61 0.73
N ASP A 12 -4.07 8.39 1.38
CA ASP A 12 -2.72 8.68 0.93
C ASP A 12 -1.71 7.70 1.52
N PHE A 13 -1.02 6.95 0.64
CA PHE A 13 0.01 6.01 1.06
C PHE A 13 1.25 6.74 1.57
N GLU A 14 1.61 7.89 1.00
CA GLU A 14 2.77 8.68 1.44
C GLU A 14 2.56 9.22 2.85
N GLU A 15 1.36 9.71 3.16
CA GLU A 15 0.99 10.18 4.50
C GLU A 15 1.08 9.05 5.53
N VAL A 16 0.52 7.88 5.20
CA VAL A 16 0.56 6.69 6.08
C VAL A 16 2.01 6.28 6.37
N ARG A 17 2.91 6.38 5.39
CA ARG A 17 4.33 6.04 5.55
C ARG A 17 5.12 7.07 6.34
N THR A 18 4.90 8.36 6.09
CA THR A 18 5.61 9.46 6.75
C THR A 18 5.18 9.63 8.20
N GLN A 19 3.89 9.43 8.50
CA GLN A 19 3.34 9.53 9.85
C GLN A 19 3.44 8.21 10.65
N HIS A 20 4.07 7.17 10.09
CA HIS A 20 4.20 5.84 10.71
C HIS A 20 2.86 5.27 11.21
N ILE A 21 1.79 5.49 10.45
CA ILE A 21 0.45 5.02 10.80
C ILE A 21 0.35 3.52 10.57
N PHE A 22 -0.33 2.82 11.48
CA PHE A 22 -0.61 1.41 11.32
C PHE A 22 -1.58 1.18 10.15
N TYR A 23 -1.15 0.45 9.14
CA TYR A 23 -1.98 -0.02 8.03
C TYR A 23 -1.76 -1.52 7.82
N ILE A 24 -2.74 -2.17 7.20
CA ILE A 24 -2.62 -3.56 6.77
C ILE A 24 -1.85 -3.56 5.45
N ASP A 25 -0.62 -4.08 5.48
CA ASP A 25 0.17 -4.26 4.28
C ASP A 25 -0.48 -5.30 3.37
N LYS A 26 -0.72 -4.92 2.12
CA LYS A 26 -1.28 -5.81 1.08
C LYS A 26 -0.36 -5.94 -0.12
N THR A 27 0.92 -5.60 0.05
CA THR A 27 1.92 -5.71 -1.02
C THR A 27 2.00 -7.13 -1.54
N ASP A 28 1.91 -8.15 -0.67
CA ASP A 28 1.88 -9.56 -1.10
C ASP A 28 0.68 -9.92 -1.98
N PHE A 29 -0.49 -9.36 -1.70
CA PHE A 29 -1.67 -9.54 -2.55
C PHE A 29 -1.47 -8.92 -3.93
N ILE A 30 -0.84 -7.74 -4.00
CA ILE A 30 -0.51 -7.08 -5.26
C ILE A 30 0.57 -7.88 -6.00
N ARG A 31 1.53 -8.47 -5.27
CA ARG A 31 2.60 -9.32 -5.82
C ARG A 31 2.01 -10.53 -6.52
N GLU A 32 1.15 -11.27 -5.80
CA GLU A 32 0.45 -12.42 -6.35
C GLU A 32 -0.36 -11.99 -7.58
N TRP A 33 -1.15 -10.92 -7.51
CA TRP A 33 -1.85 -10.41 -8.68
C TRP A 33 -0.93 -10.07 -9.85
N TRP A 34 0.27 -9.53 -9.60
CA TRP A 34 1.21 -9.20 -10.66
C TRP A 34 1.83 -10.45 -11.31
N GLU A 35 2.06 -11.50 -10.51
CA GLU A 35 2.57 -12.79 -10.97
C GLU A 35 1.50 -13.61 -11.72
N TYR A 36 0.23 -13.50 -11.31
CA TYR A 36 -0.90 -14.11 -12.01
C TYR A 36 -1.35 -13.23 -13.20
N ALA A 37 -1.49 -13.79 -14.40
CA ALA A 37 -1.90 -13.05 -15.59
C ALA A 37 -3.41 -12.70 -15.64
N ASP A 38 -4.00 -12.35 -14.49
CA ASP A 38 -5.41 -12.03 -14.35
C ASP A 38 -5.75 -10.67 -14.94
N LYS A 39 -6.64 -10.65 -15.95
CA LYS A 39 -7.07 -9.40 -16.61
C LYS A 39 -7.86 -8.47 -15.71
N VAL A 40 -8.60 -9.00 -14.73
CA VAL A 40 -9.47 -8.23 -13.82
C VAL A 40 -9.49 -8.92 -12.46
N ILE A 41 -9.22 -8.17 -11.39
CA ILE A 41 -9.41 -8.62 -10.01
C ILE A 41 -10.56 -7.86 -9.34
N LEU A 42 -11.47 -8.61 -8.71
CA LEU A 42 -12.56 -8.08 -7.91
C LEU A 42 -12.16 -8.01 -6.43
N ILE A 43 -11.95 -6.79 -5.91
CA ILE A 43 -11.72 -6.60 -4.48
C ILE A 43 -13.08 -6.53 -3.75
N THR A 44 -13.57 -7.66 -3.23
CA THR A 44 -14.87 -7.83 -2.52
C THR A 44 -14.96 -7.05 -1.19
N ARG A 45 -16.16 -6.83 -0.64
CA ARG A 45 -16.57 -5.64 0.15
C ARG A 45 -16.46 -5.70 1.70
N PRO A 46 -15.31 -5.88 2.38
CA PRO A 46 -15.20 -5.40 3.75
C PRO A 46 -15.08 -3.86 3.73
N ARG A 47 -15.97 -3.18 4.47
CA ARG A 47 -15.95 -1.71 4.63
C ARG A 47 -14.67 -1.32 5.39
N ARG A 48 -14.00 -0.22 4.97
CA ARG A 48 -12.77 0.33 5.58
C ARG A 48 -11.51 -0.54 5.48
N PHE A 49 -11.52 -1.58 4.65
CA PHE A 49 -10.34 -2.45 4.45
C PHE A 49 -9.22 -1.82 3.60
N GLY A 50 -9.17 -0.49 3.46
CA GLY A 50 -8.10 0.19 2.73
C GLY A 50 -8.06 -0.11 1.22
N LYS A 51 -9.22 -0.19 0.54
CA LYS A 51 -9.29 -0.37 -0.93
C LYS A 51 -8.72 0.82 -1.68
N THR A 52 -9.11 2.03 -1.27
CA THR A 52 -8.60 3.28 -1.83
C THR A 52 -7.11 3.42 -1.58
N LEU A 53 -6.68 3.14 -0.34
CA LEU A 53 -5.26 3.13 0.03
C LEU A 53 -4.47 2.10 -0.81
N ASN A 54 -5.04 0.93 -1.09
CA ASN A 54 -4.43 -0.05 -1.99
C ASN A 54 -4.21 0.50 -3.40
N MET A 55 -5.21 1.17 -4.00
CA MET A 55 -5.05 1.73 -5.35
C MET A 55 -3.96 2.82 -5.39
N ASN A 56 -3.90 3.67 -4.35
CA ASN A 56 -2.85 4.67 -4.22
C ASN A 56 -1.47 4.04 -4.02
N MET A 57 -1.39 2.98 -3.21
CA MET A 57 -0.16 2.19 -3.06
C MET A 57 0.34 1.65 -4.42
N THR A 58 -0.53 1.04 -5.24
CA THR A 58 -0.14 0.53 -6.57
C THR A 58 0.34 1.65 -7.49
N GLU A 59 -0.34 2.80 -7.46
CA GLU A 59 0.03 3.98 -8.21
C GLU A 59 1.42 4.50 -7.78
N CYS A 60 1.64 4.61 -6.48
CA CYS A 60 2.93 4.98 -5.87
C CYS A 60 4.08 4.04 -6.31
N PHE A 61 3.83 2.73 -6.43
CA PHE A 61 4.84 1.78 -6.90
C PHE A 61 5.11 1.87 -8.41
N SER A 62 4.10 2.23 -9.20
CA SER A 62 4.23 2.41 -10.65
C SER A 62 4.98 3.70 -10.99
N GLN A 63 4.80 4.76 -10.20
CA GLN A 63 5.44 6.07 -10.39
C GLN A 63 6.89 6.11 -9.86
N LYS A 64 7.80 5.37 -10.49
CA LYS A 64 9.24 5.34 -10.14
C LYS A 64 10.02 6.62 -10.49
N SER A 65 9.41 7.57 -11.20
CA SER A 65 10.08 8.76 -11.79
C SER A 65 10.02 10.03 -10.92
N THR A 66 9.32 10.02 -9.79
CA THR A 66 9.05 11.23 -8.98
C THR A 66 9.55 11.04 -7.55
N GLN A 67 9.87 12.13 -6.85
CA GLN A 67 10.39 12.11 -5.47
C GLN A 67 9.51 11.28 -4.50
N THR A 68 8.19 11.27 -4.74
CA THR A 68 7.18 10.44 -4.06
C THR A 68 7.41 8.93 -4.22
N GLY A 69 7.80 8.46 -5.40
CA GLY A 69 8.09 7.05 -5.66
C GLY A 69 9.29 6.54 -4.84
N ALA A 70 10.28 7.41 -4.56
CA ALA A 70 11.42 7.05 -3.73
C ALA A 70 11.04 6.84 -2.26
N ILE A 71 10.06 7.59 -1.73
CA ILE A 71 9.53 7.41 -0.36
C ILE A 71 8.80 6.06 -0.26
N CYS A 72 8.02 5.74 -1.28
CA CYS A 72 7.25 4.50 -1.37
C CYS A 72 8.14 3.25 -1.57
N LEU A 73 9.24 3.37 -2.33
CA LEU A 73 10.24 2.30 -2.49
C LEU A 73 11.11 2.11 -1.23
N LYS A 74 11.48 3.20 -0.54
CA LYS A 74 12.25 3.13 0.72
C LYS A 74 11.44 2.46 1.84
N ALA A 75 10.12 2.64 1.83
CA ALA A 75 9.20 2.00 2.76
C ALA A 75 9.22 0.47 2.67
N CYS A 76 9.47 -0.06 1.47
CA CYS A 76 9.47 -1.48 1.19
C CYS A 76 10.73 -2.21 1.70
N ARG A 77 11.89 -1.55 1.83
CA ARG A 77 13.15 -2.20 2.28
C ARG A 77 13.17 -2.73 3.72
N LYS A 78 12.16 -2.47 4.55
CA LYS A 78 12.10 -2.96 5.95
C LYS A 78 11.22 -4.20 6.13
N SER A 79 10.38 -4.57 5.17
CA SER A 79 9.71 -5.88 5.10
C SER A 79 10.24 -6.60 3.86
N GLN A 80 10.64 -7.85 3.97
CA GLN A 80 11.30 -8.61 2.89
C GLN A 80 10.41 -8.96 1.68
N THR A 81 9.40 -8.16 1.39
CA THR A 81 8.42 -8.40 0.34
C THR A 81 8.20 -7.13 -0.47
N CYS A 82 9.12 -6.92 -1.42
CA CYS A 82 8.93 -5.97 -2.51
C CYS A 82 8.67 -6.76 -3.79
N ILE A 83 7.60 -6.40 -4.49
CA ILE A 83 7.36 -6.72 -5.90
C ILE A 83 8.46 -6.06 -6.74
#